data_AF-A0A8B9C8J9-F1
#
_entry.id   AF-A0A8B9C8J9-F1
#
_cell.length_a   1.000
_cell.length_b   1.000
_cell.length_c   1.000
_cell.angle_alpha   90.00
_cell.angle_beta   90.00
_cell.angle_gamma   90.00
#
_symmetry.space_group_name_H-M   'P 1'
#
loop_
_entity.id
_entity.type
_entity.pdbx_description
1 polymer ?
#
loop_
_entity_poly.entity_id
_entity_poly.type
_entity_poly.pdbx_seq_one_letter_code
_entity_poly.pdbx_strand_id
1 'polypeptide(L)'
;TLKPTQFQPRVLNRRCVEAAVMTGLALNCSINKKSLFDRKHYFYADLPAGYQITQQRVPIAVNGSLSYSLCIDNKMSQMVTKTVRIKQIQLEQDSGKSLHDDSRSQTLVDLNRAGVGLMEVVMEPDMCCGEEAAAAVRELQLILQTLGSSQAIMAEGQLRVDANVSVHHPGEPYGVRTEVKNINSIRFLAKAIDYEIQRQIEELENGGTILNETRAFDSKLGCTVPMRDKEGMQDYRFMPEPNLPPLILYDTKSLPANVNHQQVVNIDWIHERLPDLPSAKRAKLVELYGILPEHSFTLVNEDGLTEFFENVLKQTQMKPKKVIGWILNDLLSYLKQHSCTVKESPVSSVLLADLLNLLEKKEISASAAKQVFEELWKGEGKTPLEIVKEKQLQLIEDREELEQICQAVIDEHEKEVMAIKAGNQKIVNKLIGLVQRATQGRSNPVLVKQILEKKLSE
;
A
#
# COMPACT_ATOMS: atom_id res chain seq x y z
N THR A 1 -21.71 -37.35 -37.82
CA THR A 1 -20.50 -36.64 -38.31
C THR A 1 -20.17 -35.52 -37.34
N LEU A 2 -19.31 -35.81 -36.37
CA LEU A 2 -18.76 -34.79 -35.48
C LEU A 2 -17.96 -33.83 -36.36
N LYS A 3 -18.40 -32.57 -36.46
CA LYS A 3 -17.57 -31.52 -37.05
C LYS A 3 -16.25 -31.54 -36.28
N PRO A 4 -15.08 -31.59 -36.95
CA PRO A 4 -13.84 -31.35 -36.25
C PRO A 4 -13.98 -29.98 -35.61
N THR A 5 -13.91 -29.94 -34.28
CA THR A 5 -13.69 -28.70 -33.55
C THR A 5 -12.48 -28.06 -34.21
N GLN A 6 -12.70 -26.95 -34.93
CA GLN A 6 -11.61 -26.11 -35.38
C GLN A 6 -10.79 -25.82 -34.12
N PHE A 7 -9.57 -26.37 -34.05
CA PHE A 7 -8.57 -25.92 -33.11
C PHE A 7 -8.40 -24.43 -33.41
N GLN A 8 -9.07 -23.56 -32.64
CA GLN A 8 -8.76 -22.15 -32.67
C GLN A 8 -7.30 -22.04 -32.22
N PRO A 9 -6.40 -21.52 -33.07
CA PRO A 9 -5.02 -21.33 -32.65
C PRO A 9 -5.04 -20.43 -31.41
N ARG A 10 -4.31 -20.84 -30.37
CA ARG A 10 -4.15 -20.01 -29.17
C ARG A 10 -3.43 -18.73 -29.60
N VAL A 11 -4.10 -17.59 -29.48
CA VAL A 11 -3.54 -16.29 -29.83
C VAL A 11 -3.03 -15.62 -28.56
N LEU A 12 -1.82 -15.06 -28.61
CA LEU A 12 -1.25 -14.32 -27.49
C LEU A 12 -2.01 -13.00 -27.29
N ASN A 13 -2.38 -12.70 -26.04
CA ASN A 13 -3.02 -11.45 -25.71
C ASN A 13 -1.99 -10.31 -25.67
N ARG A 14 -2.12 -9.35 -26.58
CA ARG A 14 -1.22 -8.19 -26.70
C ARG A 14 -1.16 -7.36 -25.41
N ARG A 15 -2.28 -7.18 -24.70
CA ARG A 15 -2.30 -6.40 -23.45
C ARG A 15 -1.50 -7.05 -22.33
N CYS A 16 -1.46 -8.39 -22.26
CA CYS A 16 -0.64 -9.08 -21.26
C CYS A 16 0.85 -8.82 -21.51
N VAL A 17 1.28 -8.80 -22.78
CA VAL A 17 2.64 -8.44 -23.16
C VAL A 17 2.95 -6.99 -22.82
N GLU A 18 2.07 -6.06 -23.20
CA GLU A 18 2.25 -4.63 -22.91
C GLU A 18 2.34 -4.36 -21.40
N ALA A 19 1.50 -5.00 -20.59
CA ALA A 19 1.54 -4.90 -19.12
C ALA A 19 2.85 -5.44 -18.53
N ALA A 20 3.36 -6.57 -19.03
CA ALA A 20 4.63 -7.14 -18.58
C ALA A 20 5.83 -6.27 -18.97
N VAL A 21 5.84 -5.71 -20.19
CA VAL A 21 6.89 -4.77 -20.62
C VAL A 21 6.83 -3.48 -19.79
N MET A 22 5.64 -2.95 -19.56
CA MET A 22 5.43 -1.75 -18.74
C MET A 22 5.94 -1.95 -17.31
N THR A 23 5.62 -3.09 -16.71
CA THR A 23 6.11 -3.47 -15.37
C THR A 23 7.62 -3.66 -15.37
N GLY A 24 8.18 -4.31 -16.40
CA GLY A 24 9.64 -4.46 -16.55
C GLY A 24 10.36 -3.12 -16.61
N LEU A 25 9.86 -2.16 -17.40
CA LEU A 25 10.44 -0.83 -17.48
C LEU A 25 10.32 -0.08 -16.15
N ALA A 26 9.17 -0.15 -15.48
CA ALA A 26 8.94 0.48 -14.17
C ALA A 26 9.87 -0.07 -13.07
N LEU A 27 10.24 -1.35 -13.16
CA LEU A 27 11.17 -2.02 -12.26
C LEU A 27 12.62 -1.96 -12.76
N ASN A 28 12.93 -1.05 -13.69
CA ASN A 28 14.26 -0.86 -14.27
C ASN A 28 14.88 -2.16 -14.82
N CYS A 29 14.06 -3.09 -15.31
CA CYS A 29 14.53 -4.34 -15.91
C CYS A 29 15.03 -4.12 -17.34
N SER A 30 15.95 -4.97 -17.76
CA SER A 30 16.30 -5.14 -19.18
C SER A 30 15.23 -5.95 -19.90
N ILE A 31 14.58 -5.36 -20.90
CA ILE A 31 13.57 -6.04 -21.72
C ILE A 31 14.23 -6.88 -22.81
N ASN A 32 13.93 -8.17 -22.86
CA ASN A 32 14.44 -9.07 -23.90
C ASN A 32 13.76 -8.77 -25.24
N LYS A 33 14.53 -8.44 -26.28
CA LYS A 33 14.00 -8.16 -27.64
C LYS A 33 13.37 -9.37 -28.32
N LYS A 34 13.66 -10.55 -27.80
CA LYS A 34 13.05 -11.81 -28.19
C LYS A 34 12.73 -12.59 -26.93
N SER A 35 11.49 -13.02 -26.77
CA SER A 35 11.03 -13.82 -25.64
C SER A 35 10.39 -15.13 -26.14
N LEU A 36 10.58 -16.20 -25.39
CA LEU A 36 10.19 -17.56 -25.79
C LEU A 36 9.20 -18.15 -24.78
N PHE A 37 8.13 -18.75 -25.31
CA PHE A 37 7.19 -19.52 -24.51
C PHE A 37 7.60 -20.99 -24.43
N ASP A 38 7.31 -21.58 -23.28
CA ASP A 38 7.62 -22.95 -22.91
C ASP A 38 6.38 -23.62 -22.29
N ARG A 39 6.31 -24.94 -22.39
CA ARG A 39 5.30 -25.75 -21.70
C ARG A 39 5.91 -26.36 -20.45
N LYS A 40 5.32 -26.05 -19.30
CA LYS A 40 5.57 -26.71 -18.01
C LYS A 40 4.55 -27.83 -17.83
N HIS A 41 4.97 -29.09 -17.95
CA HIS A 41 4.08 -30.25 -17.92
C HIS A 41 3.83 -30.74 -16.49
N TYR A 42 2.57 -30.75 -16.08
CA TYR A 42 2.10 -31.43 -14.89
C TYR A 42 0.62 -31.75 -15.04
N PHE A 43 0.19 -32.87 -14.47
CA PHE A 43 -1.20 -33.29 -14.53
C PHE A 43 -1.93 -32.87 -13.26
N TYR A 44 -2.96 -32.04 -13.44
CA TYR A 44 -3.88 -31.68 -12.37
C TYR A 44 -5.27 -31.42 -12.96
N ALA A 45 -6.32 -31.68 -12.18
CA ALA A 45 -7.70 -31.64 -12.67
C ALA A 45 -8.14 -30.24 -13.17
N ASP A 46 -7.55 -29.18 -12.63
CA ASP A 46 -7.83 -27.79 -12.98
C ASP A 46 -7.00 -27.27 -14.18
N LEU A 47 -6.14 -28.11 -14.77
CA LEU A 47 -5.28 -27.77 -15.90
C LEU A 47 -5.61 -28.68 -17.09
N PRO A 48 -6.64 -28.36 -17.89
CA PRO A 48 -7.18 -29.26 -18.92
C PRO A 48 -6.19 -29.58 -20.04
N ALA A 49 -5.19 -28.72 -20.27
CA ALA A 49 -4.18 -28.93 -21.30
C ALA A 49 -3.09 -29.96 -20.90
N GLY A 50 -2.98 -30.31 -19.60
CA GLY A 50 -1.88 -31.13 -19.08
C GLY A 50 -0.52 -30.44 -19.09
N TYR A 51 -0.49 -29.14 -19.40
CA TYR A 51 0.68 -28.27 -19.33
C TYR A 51 0.26 -26.81 -19.17
N GLN A 52 1.09 -26.03 -18.48
CA GLN A 52 0.97 -24.60 -18.33
C GLN A 52 1.92 -23.92 -19.33
N ILE A 53 1.43 -22.96 -20.11
CA ILE A 53 2.30 -22.13 -20.95
C ILE A 53 2.94 -21.08 -20.03
N THR A 54 4.27 -20.99 -20.05
CA THR A 54 5.10 -20.07 -19.25
C THR A 54 6.32 -19.62 -20.06
N GLN A 55 7.29 -18.92 -19.46
CA GLN A 55 8.53 -18.50 -20.11
C GLN A 55 9.73 -18.84 -19.23
N GLN A 56 10.33 -20.02 -19.43
CA GLN A 56 11.46 -20.47 -18.63
C GLN A 56 12.79 -20.04 -19.25
N ARG A 57 12.94 -20.19 -20.57
CA ARG A 57 14.25 -20.00 -21.22
C ARG A 57 14.58 -18.55 -21.48
N VAL A 58 13.62 -17.77 -21.95
CA VAL A 58 13.80 -16.35 -22.28
C VAL A 58 12.57 -15.56 -21.84
N PRO A 59 12.52 -15.12 -20.56
CA PRO A 59 11.40 -14.35 -20.02
C PRO A 59 11.31 -12.96 -20.67
N ILE A 60 10.24 -12.20 -20.39
CA ILE A 60 10.06 -10.87 -20.99
C ILE A 60 11.10 -9.86 -20.50
N ALA A 61 11.40 -9.87 -19.21
CA ALA A 61 12.34 -8.92 -18.61
C ALA A 61 13.23 -9.60 -17.57
N VAL A 62 14.45 -9.10 -17.41
CA VAL A 62 15.46 -9.61 -16.46
C VAL A 62 16.26 -8.47 -15.83
N ASN A 63 16.94 -8.74 -14.71
CA ASN A 63 17.93 -7.85 -14.11
C ASN A 63 17.40 -6.43 -13.83
N GLY A 64 16.35 -6.35 -13.01
CA GLY A 64 15.80 -5.08 -12.54
C GLY A 64 16.07 -4.83 -11.06
N SER A 65 15.37 -3.84 -10.52
CA SER A 65 15.44 -3.46 -9.12
C SER A 65 14.16 -2.79 -8.66
N LEU A 66 13.72 -3.11 -7.44
CA LEU A 66 12.62 -2.48 -6.75
C LEU A 66 13.15 -1.79 -5.49
N SER A 67 13.00 -0.48 -5.42
CA SER A 67 13.29 0.29 -4.20
C SER A 67 12.04 0.44 -3.36
N TYR A 68 12.14 0.15 -2.07
CA TYR A 68 11.05 0.23 -1.10
C TYR A 68 11.55 0.87 0.20
N SER A 69 10.63 1.41 1.00
CA SER A 69 10.98 2.12 2.24
C SER A 69 10.43 1.42 3.47
N LEU A 70 11.21 1.45 4.54
CA LEU A 70 10.93 0.82 5.84
C LEU A 70 10.95 1.87 6.94
N CYS A 71 10.10 1.71 7.95
CA CYS A 71 10.20 2.50 9.17
C CYS A 71 11.06 1.76 10.19
N ILE A 72 12.07 2.43 10.75
CA ILE A 72 12.86 1.83 11.84
C ILE A 72 12.12 2.04 13.16
N ASP A 73 12.05 1.01 14.01
CA ASP A 73 11.46 1.04 15.35
C ASP A 73 10.00 1.54 15.42
N ASN A 74 9.21 1.29 14.37
CA ASN A 74 7.85 1.83 14.22
C ASN A 74 7.76 3.36 14.28
N LYS A 75 8.87 4.07 14.06
CA LYS A 75 8.90 5.54 14.00
C LYS A 75 8.89 5.98 12.55
N MET A 76 7.76 6.55 12.11
CA MET A 76 7.61 7.09 10.75
C MET A 76 8.66 8.15 10.40
N SER A 77 9.20 8.85 11.41
CA SER A 77 10.22 9.89 11.22
C SER A 77 11.59 9.38 10.78
N GLN A 78 11.82 8.06 10.78
CA GLN A 78 13.05 7.43 10.34
C GLN A 78 12.75 6.38 9.27
N MET A 79 12.53 6.86 8.03
CA MET A 79 12.38 5.97 6.88
C MET A 79 13.72 5.67 6.23
N VAL A 80 14.01 4.39 6.02
CA VAL A 80 15.18 3.92 5.26
C VAL A 80 14.72 3.29 3.97
N THR A 81 15.33 3.72 2.87
CA THR A 81 15.12 3.11 1.55
C THR A 81 16.08 1.94 1.38
N LYS A 82 15.53 0.78 1.01
CA LYS A 82 16.27 -0.40 0.59
C LYS A 82 15.90 -0.74 -0.85
N THR A 83 16.70 -1.61 -1.46
CA THR A 83 16.47 -2.07 -2.82
C THR A 83 16.61 -3.59 -2.86
N VAL A 84 15.66 -4.25 -3.52
CA VAL A 84 15.73 -5.67 -3.87
C VAL A 84 15.88 -5.80 -5.37
N ARG A 85 16.77 -6.68 -5.82
CA ARG A 85 16.97 -6.95 -7.24
C ARG A 85 15.83 -7.81 -7.78
N ILE A 86 15.40 -7.52 -9.00
CA ILE A 86 14.43 -8.32 -9.74
C ILE A 86 15.20 -9.26 -10.66
N LYS A 87 15.04 -10.55 -10.45
CA LYS A 87 15.67 -11.57 -11.28
C LYS A 87 15.04 -11.61 -12.67
N GLN A 88 13.72 -11.78 -12.72
CA GLN A 88 12.97 -11.87 -13.97
C GLN A 88 11.48 -11.56 -13.82
N ILE A 89 10.86 -11.21 -14.95
CA ILE A 89 9.42 -11.09 -15.13
C ILE A 89 9.01 -11.96 -16.31
N GLN A 90 8.08 -12.87 -16.07
CA GLN A 90 7.60 -13.82 -17.07
C GLN A 90 6.07 -13.83 -17.15
N LEU A 91 5.55 -14.19 -18.32
CA LEU A 91 4.14 -14.45 -18.53
C LEU A 91 3.85 -15.94 -18.38
N GLU A 92 2.72 -16.24 -17.75
CA GLU A 92 2.21 -17.59 -17.63
C GLU A 92 0.67 -17.63 -17.72
N GLN A 93 0.11 -18.84 -17.75
CA GLN A 93 -1.34 -19.06 -17.71
C GLN A 93 -1.77 -19.53 -16.32
N ASP A 94 -2.86 -18.98 -15.79
CA ASP A 94 -3.45 -19.49 -14.55
C ASP A 94 -4.16 -20.83 -14.79
N SER A 95 -4.22 -21.66 -13.75
CA SER A 95 -5.04 -22.86 -13.75
C SER A 95 -6.48 -22.53 -13.33
N GLY A 96 -7.38 -23.49 -13.54
CA GLY A 96 -8.73 -23.43 -12.99
C GLY A 96 -8.75 -23.48 -11.46
N LYS A 97 -9.92 -23.74 -10.89
CA LYS A 97 -10.12 -23.90 -9.45
C LYS A 97 -10.68 -25.29 -9.17
N SER A 98 -10.07 -25.99 -8.22
CA SER A 98 -10.61 -27.24 -7.66
C SER A 98 -11.34 -26.92 -6.36
N LEU A 99 -12.57 -27.40 -6.22
CA LEU A 99 -13.41 -27.26 -5.04
C LEU A 99 -13.67 -28.64 -4.46
N HIS A 100 -13.23 -28.88 -3.24
CA HIS A 100 -13.47 -30.16 -2.56
C HIS A 100 -14.84 -30.13 -1.88
N ASP A 101 -15.71 -31.07 -2.28
CA ASP A 101 -16.98 -31.35 -1.64
C ASP A 101 -16.80 -32.58 -0.74
N ASP A 102 -16.44 -32.32 0.52
CA ASP A 102 -16.21 -33.37 1.52
C ASP A 102 -17.46 -34.22 1.75
N SER A 103 -18.65 -33.61 1.65
CA SER A 103 -19.94 -34.29 1.88
C SER A 103 -20.21 -35.38 0.85
N ARG A 104 -19.79 -35.14 -0.40
CA ARG A 104 -19.94 -36.10 -1.50
C ARG A 104 -18.65 -36.85 -1.80
N SER A 105 -17.56 -36.56 -1.08
CA SER A 105 -16.22 -37.09 -1.35
C SER A 105 -15.82 -36.92 -2.83
N GLN A 106 -16.13 -35.75 -3.40
CA GLN A 106 -15.87 -35.42 -4.80
C GLN A 106 -15.10 -34.10 -4.91
N THR A 107 -14.40 -33.92 -6.03
CA THR A 107 -13.78 -32.63 -6.37
C THR A 107 -14.46 -32.06 -7.60
N LEU A 108 -15.00 -30.86 -7.47
CA LEU A 108 -15.63 -30.11 -8.54
C LEU A 108 -14.57 -29.21 -9.19
N VAL A 109 -14.54 -29.18 -10.52
CA VAL A 109 -13.56 -28.38 -11.28
C VAL A 109 -14.28 -27.20 -11.94
N ASP A 110 -13.84 -25.99 -11.61
CA ASP A 110 -14.27 -24.75 -12.24
C ASP A 110 -13.14 -24.22 -13.15
N LEU A 111 -13.41 -24.14 -14.46
CA LEU A 111 -12.45 -23.70 -15.47
C LEU A 111 -12.58 -22.23 -15.86
N ASN A 112 -13.44 -21.44 -15.20
CA ASN A 112 -13.64 -20.02 -15.53
C ASN A 112 -12.34 -19.19 -15.46
N ARG A 113 -11.40 -19.59 -14.59
CA ARG A 113 -10.09 -18.94 -14.42
C ARG A 113 -9.00 -19.52 -15.33
N ALA A 114 -9.21 -20.70 -15.90
CA ALA A 114 -8.18 -21.40 -16.65
C ALA A 114 -7.77 -20.60 -17.91
N GLY A 115 -6.47 -20.33 -18.06
CA GLY A 115 -5.93 -19.59 -19.21
C GLY A 115 -5.92 -18.07 -19.06
N VAL A 116 -6.37 -17.52 -17.92
CA VAL A 116 -6.15 -16.11 -17.58
C VAL A 116 -4.63 -15.82 -17.58
N GLY A 117 -4.24 -14.68 -18.16
CA GLY A 117 -2.83 -14.28 -18.21
C GLY A 117 -2.32 -13.87 -16.83
N LEU A 118 -1.20 -14.44 -16.43
CA LEU A 118 -0.48 -14.09 -15.21
C LEU A 118 0.89 -13.51 -15.56
N MET A 119 1.35 -12.64 -14.67
CA MET A 119 2.71 -12.11 -14.68
C MET A 119 3.38 -12.53 -13.38
N GLU A 120 4.42 -13.35 -13.49
CA GLU A 120 5.24 -13.77 -12.35
C GLU A 120 6.47 -12.87 -12.28
N VAL A 121 6.68 -12.25 -11.11
CA VAL A 121 7.84 -11.41 -10.80
C VAL A 121 8.69 -12.15 -9.76
N VAL A 122 9.90 -12.51 -10.14
CA VAL A 122 10.84 -13.22 -9.26
C VAL A 122 11.87 -12.22 -8.73
N MET A 123 11.96 -12.10 -7.41
CA MET A 123 12.94 -11.27 -6.72
C MET A 123 14.17 -12.10 -6.34
N GLU A 124 15.35 -11.47 -6.31
CA GLU A 124 16.55 -12.04 -5.71
C GLU A 124 16.43 -12.10 -4.18
N PRO A 125 17.17 -13.00 -3.50
CA PRO A 125 17.10 -13.20 -2.05
C PRO A 125 17.84 -12.10 -1.26
N ASP A 126 17.51 -10.83 -1.52
CA ASP A 126 18.16 -9.67 -0.87
C ASP A 126 17.48 -9.25 0.44
N MET A 127 16.26 -9.73 0.70
CA MET A 127 15.47 -9.35 1.88
C MET A 127 15.81 -10.22 3.09
N CYS A 128 15.92 -9.61 4.25
CA CYS A 128 16.42 -10.26 5.47
C CYS A 128 15.35 -10.58 6.52
N CYS A 129 14.13 -10.03 6.41
CA CYS A 129 13.04 -10.30 7.36
C CYS A 129 11.65 -10.09 6.72
N GLY A 130 10.60 -10.47 7.45
CA GLY A 130 9.23 -10.35 7.02
C GLY A 130 8.77 -8.91 6.76
N GLU A 131 9.28 -7.94 7.52
CA GLU A 131 8.95 -6.52 7.32
C GLU A 131 9.47 -5.98 5.99
N GLU A 132 10.68 -6.36 5.59
CA GLU A 132 11.27 -6.05 4.29
C GLU A 132 10.43 -6.62 3.15
N ALA A 133 10.09 -7.90 3.24
CA ALA A 133 9.24 -8.58 2.26
C ALA A 133 7.87 -7.91 2.13
N ALA A 134 7.25 -7.55 3.26
CA ALA A 134 5.97 -6.86 3.27
C ALA A 134 6.05 -5.45 2.65
N ALA A 135 7.12 -4.70 2.91
CA ALA A 135 7.34 -3.38 2.32
C ALA A 135 7.59 -3.47 0.81
N ALA A 136 8.42 -4.41 0.35
CA ALA A 136 8.68 -4.65 -1.06
C ALA A 136 7.40 -5.04 -1.81
N VAL A 137 6.60 -5.97 -1.28
CA VAL A 137 5.34 -6.38 -1.92
C VAL A 137 4.31 -5.25 -1.96
N ARG A 138 4.23 -4.41 -0.91
CA ARG A 138 3.37 -3.21 -0.92
C ARG A 138 3.79 -2.22 -1.99
N GLU A 139 5.08 -1.95 -2.13
CA GLU A 139 5.56 -1.03 -3.14
C GLU A 139 5.31 -1.58 -4.56
N LEU A 140 5.54 -2.88 -4.77
CA LEU A 140 5.22 -3.55 -6.03
C LEU A 140 3.73 -3.46 -6.34
N GLN A 141 2.85 -3.74 -5.37
CA GLN A 141 1.41 -3.61 -5.52
C GLN A 141 1.02 -2.21 -5.99
N LEU A 142 1.57 -1.18 -5.37
CA LEU A 142 1.29 0.22 -5.71
C LEU A 142 1.80 0.60 -7.10
N ILE A 143 2.97 0.09 -7.50
CA ILE A 143 3.47 0.24 -8.88
C ILE A 143 2.51 -0.42 -9.87
N LEU A 144 2.10 -1.68 -9.64
CA LEU A 144 1.19 -2.40 -10.54
C LEU A 144 -0.16 -1.68 -10.72
N GLN A 145 -0.71 -1.13 -9.63
CA GLN A 145 -1.92 -0.32 -9.65
C GLN A 145 -1.71 0.99 -10.42
N THR A 146 -0.59 1.68 -10.18
CA THR A 146 -0.25 2.93 -10.87
C THR A 146 -0.10 2.73 -12.37
N LEU A 147 0.49 1.61 -12.80
CA LEU A 147 0.62 1.24 -14.20
C LEU A 147 -0.71 0.78 -14.83
N GLY A 148 -1.73 0.47 -14.03
CA GLY A 148 -2.97 -0.15 -14.51
C GLY A 148 -2.77 -1.59 -15.02
N SER A 149 -1.66 -2.24 -14.65
CA SER A 149 -1.33 -3.60 -15.08
C SER A 149 -2.06 -4.67 -14.26
N SER A 150 -2.36 -4.38 -12.99
CA SER A 150 -3.22 -5.19 -12.12
C SER A 150 -3.73 -4.33 -10.96
N GLN A 151 -4.94 -4.61 -10.45
CA GLN A 151 -5.40 -4.05 -9.19
C GLN A 151 -4.68 -4.70 -7.98
N ALA A 152 -4.08 -5.88 -8.19
CA ALA A 152 -3.19 -6.55 -7.25
C ALA A 152 -3.82 -6.76 -5.84
N ILE A 153 -5.13 -6.98 -5.78
CA ILE A 153 -5.86 -7.22 -4.53
C ILE A 153 -5.67 -8.67 -4.10
N MET A 154 -4.91 -8.89 -3.02
CA MET A 154 -4.63 -10.25 -2.50
C MET A 154 -5.89 -10.99 -2.05
N ALA A 155 -6.84 -10.29 -1.42
CA ALA A 155 -8.09 -10.89 -0.94
C ALA A 155 -8.95 -11.48 -2.08
N GLU A 156 -8.83 -10.93 -3.28
CA GLU A 156 -9.50 -11.42 -4.50
C GLU A 156 -8.64 -12.41 -5.29
N GLY A 157 -7.42 -12.73 -4.81
CA GLY A 157 -6.50 -13.66 -5.46
C GLY A 157 -5.81 -13.10 -6.71
N GLN A 158 -5.84 -11.78 -6.91
CA GLN A 158 -5.20 -11.08 -8.04
C GLN A 158 -3.69 -10.87 -7.85
N LEU A 159 -3.21 -10.92 -6.60
CA LEU A 159 -1.81 -10.93 -6.23
C LEU A 159 -1.56 -12.12 -5.30
N ARG A 160 -0.57 -12.95 -5.63
CA ARG A 160 -0.18 -14.14 -4.87
C ARG A 160 1.31 -14.06 -4.60
N VAL A 161 1.74 -14.50 -3.42
CA VAL A 161 3.14 -14.48 -3.02
C VAL A 161 3.47 -15.82 -2.38
N ASP A 162 4.46 -16.50 -2.95
CA ASP A 162 5.15 -17.65 -2.34
C ASP A 162 6.50 -17.14 -1.81
N ALA A 163 6.80 -17.39 -0.53
CA ALA A 163 8.03 -16.92 0.10
C ALA A 163 9.08 -18.04 0.16
N ASN A 164 10.33 -17.71 -0.16
CA ASN A 164 11.45 -18.66 -0.06
C ASN A 164 12.37 -18.20 1.06
N VAL A 165 12.53 -19.02 2.10
CA VAL A 165 13.26 -18.67 3.33
C VAL A 165 14.38 -19.68 3.57
N SER A 166 15.56 -19.16 3.88
CA SER A 166 16.72 -19.92 4.34
C SER A 166 17.50 -19.08 5.34
N VAL A 167 18.05 -19.69 6.38
CA VAL A 167 18.97 -19.03 7.32
C VAL A 167 20.42 -19.51 7.13
N HIS A 168 21.37 -18.69 7.53
CA HIS A 168 22.82 -18.98 7.46
C HIS A 168 23.56 -18.09 8.47
N HIS A 169 24.78 -18.49 8.87
CA HIS A 169 25.65 -17.59 9.63
C HIS A 169 26.29 -16.54 8.71
N PRO A 170 26.62 -15.34 9.24
CA PRO A 170 27.31 -14.32 8.46
C PRO A 170 28.62 -14.85 7.85
N GLY A 171 28.74 -14.74 6.52
CA GLY A 171 29.91 -15.19 5.77
C GLY A 171 29.83 -16.62 5.24
N GLU A 172 28.78 -17.38 5.59
CA GLU A 172 28.52 -18.70 5.04
C GLU A 172 27.60 -18.63 3.80
N PRO A 173 27.56 -19.67 2.95
CA PRO A 173 26.55 -19.78 1.89
C PRO A 173 25.13 -19.86 2.46
N TYR A 174 24.12 -19.50 1.65
CA TYR A 174 22.71 -19.67 2.03
C TYR A 174 22.40 -21.13 2.40
N GLY A 175 21.61 -21.30 3.46
CA GLY A 175 21.16 -22.60 3.92
C GLY A 175 20.11 -23.25 3.01
N VAL A 176 19.54 -24.36 3.49
CA VAL A 176 18.51 -25.10 2.76
C VAL A 176 17.23 -24.27 2.69
N ARG A 177 16.68 -24.14 1.49
CA ARG A 177 15.49 -23.34 1.21
C ARG A 177 14.21 -24.07 1.64
N THR A 178 13.36 -23.37 2.37
CA THR A 178 11.96 -23.73 2.60
C THR A 178 11.05 -22.78 1.83
N GLU A 179 10.11 -23.34 1.07
CA GLU A 179 9.13 -22.58 0.28
C GLU A 179 7.79 -22.51 1.04
N VAL A 180 7.37 -21.32 1.46
CA VAL A 180 6.13 -21.08 2.21
C VAL A 180 5.04 -20.58 1.26
N LYS A 181 3.92 -21.29 1.23
CA LYS A 181 2.75 -21.03 0.37
C LYS A 181 1.51 -20.65 1.18
N ASN A 182 0.43 -20.34 0.45
CA ASN A 182 -0.89 -20.00 1.00
C ASN A 182 -0.89 -18.72 1.85
N ILE A 183 -0.19 -17.69 1.36
CA ILE A 183 -0.07 -16.39 2.02
C ILE A 183 -1.10 -15.43 1.41
N ASN A 184 -2.20 -15.21 2.13
CA ASN A 184 -3.36 -14.46 1.62
C ASN A 184 -3.36 -12.97 1.98
N SER A 185 -2.37 -12.47 2.72
CA SER A 185 -2.22 -11.05 3.00
C SER A 185 -0.76 -10.66 3.24
N ILE A 186 -0.42 -9.39 3.02
CA ILE A 186 0.90 -8.82 3.31
C ILE A 186 1.25 -8.95 4.79
N ARG A 187 0.27 -8.84 5.70
CA ARG A 187 0.50 -9.04 7.14
C ARG A 187 0.89 -10.49 7.44
N PHE A 188 0.25 -11.45 6.77
CA PHE A 188 0.58 -12.86 6.91
C PHE A 188 1.91 -13.20 6.24
N LEU A 189 2.30 -12.50 5.17
CA LEU A 189 3.63 -12.63 4.57
C LEU A 189 4.74 -12.35 5.58
N ALA A 190 4.67 -11.20 6.26
CA ALA A 190 5.66 -10.85 7.27
C ALA A 190 5.74 -11.91 8.37
N LYS A 191 4.59 -12.26 8.95
CA LYS A 191 4.51 -13.27 10.02
C LYS A 191 5.02 -14.64 9.59
N ALA A 192 4.69 -15.08 8.38
CA ALA A 192 5.10 -16.38 7.86
C ALA A 192 6.62 -16.46 7.70
N ILE A 193 7.23 -15.39 7.17
CA ILE A 193 8.68 -15.30 7.01
C ILE A 193 9.37 -15.26 8.38
N ASP A 194 8.92 -14.40 9.29
CA ASP A 194 9.55 -14.26 10.61
C ASP A 194 9.43 -15.55 11.44
N TYR A 195 8.27 -16.23 11.36
CA TYR A 195 8.09 -17.54 11.98
C TYR A 195 9.02 -18.59 11.38
N GLU A 196 9.13 -18.63 10.06
CA GLU A 196 9.96 -19.61 9.37
C GLU A 196 11.46 -19.39 9.63
N ILE A 197 11.90 -18.13 9.73
CA ILE A 197 13.26 -17.78 10.16
C ILE A 197 13.53 -18.34 11.56
N GLN A 198 12.66 -18.07 12.53
CA GLN A 198 12.83 -18.54 13.90
C GLN A 198 12.82 -20.07 13.99
N ARG A 199 11.88 -20.73 13.30
CA ARG A 199 11.82 -22.20 13.23
C ARG A 199 13.15 -22.78 12.73
N GLN A 200 13.69 -22.24 11.64
CA GLN A 200 14.93 -22.77 11.07
C GLN A 200 16.12 -22.55 12.00
N ILE A 201 16.19 -21.39 12.68
CA ILE A 201 17.23 -21.11 13.68
C ILE A 201 17.12 -22.12 14.84
N GLU A 202 15.94 -22.29 15.42
CA GLU A 202 15.71 -23.22 16.53
C GLU A 202 16.06 -24.67 16.16
N GLU A 203 15.67 -25.13 14.97
CA GLU A 203 15.99 -26.50 14.50
C GLU A 203 17.51 -26.70 14.36
N LEU A 204 18.23 -25.73 13.80
CA LEU A 204 19.69 -25.79 13.62
C LEU A 204 20.43 -25.70 14.97
N GLU A 205 19.99 -24.82 15.87
CA GLU A 205 20.58 -24.67 17.21
C GLU A 205 20.38 -25.91 18.09
N ASN A 206 19.29 -26.66 17.88
CA ASN A 206 19.03 -27.94 18.54
C ASN A 206 19.80 -29.12 17.91
N GLY A 207 20.65 -28.87 16.90
CA GLY A 207 21.42 -29.90 16.21
C GLY A 207 20.63 -30.69 15.16
N GLY A 208 19.44 -30.21 14.78
CA GLY A 208 18.63 -30.73 13.70
C GLY A 208 19.13 -30.30 12.32
N THR A 209 18.36 -30.63 11.27
CA THR A 209 18.71 -30.29 9.88
C THR A 209 17.49 -29.80 9.12
N ILE A 210 17.64 -28.72 8.36
CA ILE A 210 16.57 -28.20 7.51
C ILE A 210 16.43 -29.04 6.24
N LEU A 211 15.20 -29.52 5.98
CA LEU A 211 14.85 -30.23 4.76
C LEU A 211 14.31 -29.24 3.69
N ASN A 212 14.54 -29.56 2.41
CA ASN A 212 13.97 -28.80 1.31
C ASN A 212 12.51 -29.20 1.09
N GLU A 213 11.62 -28.58 1.87
CA GLU A 213 10.19 -28.85 1.87
C GLU A 213 9.38 -27.63 1.44
N THR A 214 8.13 -27.89 1.08
CA THR A 214 7.12 -26.84 0.90
C THR A 214 6.24 -26.82 2.14
N ARG A 215 6.00 -25.65 2.71
CA ARG A 215 5.16 -25.46 3.89
C ARG A 215 3.99 -24.54 3.54
N ALA A 216 2.88 -24.65 4.25
CA ALA A 216 1.76 -23.71 4.19
C ALA A 216 1.76 -22.85 5.45
N PHE A 217 1.43 -21.57 5.31
CA PHE A 217 1.14 -20.75 6.48
C PHE A 217 -0.30 -20.98 6.96
N ASP A 218 -0.45 -21.40 8.22
CA ASP A 218 -1.75 -21.47 8.89
C ASP A 218 -2.01 -20.14 9.61
N SER A 219 -2.95 -19.34 9.11
CA SER A 219 -3.26 -18.03 9.67
C SER A 219 -3.98 -18.08 11.03
N LYS A 220 -4.60 -19.21 11.39
CA LYS A 220 -5.28 -19.39 12.69
C LYS A 220 -4.26 -19.73 13.78
N LEU A 221 -3.32 -20.62 13.46
CA LEU A 221 -2.27 -21.03 14.39
C LEU A 221 -1.08 -20.05 14.40
N GLY A 222 -0.90 -19.28 13.33
CA GLY A 222 0.22 -18.36 13.18
C GLY A 222 1.56 -19.03 12.93
N CYS A 223 1.55 -20.28 12.42
CA CYS A 223 2.74 -21.09 12.17
C CYS A 223 2.79 -21.62 10.73
N THR A 224 3.97 -22.07 10.30
CA THR A 224 4.13 -22.83 9.06
C THR A 224 3.94 -24.33 9.35
N VAL A 225 3.12 -25.00 8.54
CA VAL A 225 2.88 -26.45 8.61
C VAL A 225 3.46 -27.13 7.37
N PRO A 226 4.09 -28.31 7.49
CA PRO A 226 4.62 -29.01 6.34
C PRO A 226 3.48 -29.37 5.38
N MET A 227 3.64 -29.02 4.12
CA MET A 227 2.87 -29.63 3.03
C MET A 227 3.67 -30.83 2.53
N ARG A 228 2.98 -31.78 1.89
CA ARG A 228 3.53 -33.01 1.27
C ARG A 228 5.05 -32.95 1.02
N ASP A 229 5.77 -33.98 1.48
CA ASP A 229 7.19 -34.15 1.20
C ASP A 229 7.48 -34.06 -0.31
N LYS A 230 8.51 -33.29 -0.67
CA LYS A 230 9.12 -33.34 -2.01
C LYS A 230 9.89 -34.66 -2.14
N GLU A 231 9.19 -35.78 -2.20
CA GLU A 231 9.76 -37.04 -2.70
C GLU A 231 10.09 -36.84 -4.19
N GLY A 232 11.30 -36.34 -4.46
CA GLY A 232 11.84 -36.09 -5.79
C GLY A 232 11.62 -34.67 -6.33
N MET A 233 12.63 -34.16 -7.05
CA MET A 233 12.46 -33.02 -7.95
C MET A 233 11.41 -33.39 -8.99
N GLN A 234 10.25 -32.73 -9.00
CA GLN A 234 9.25 -32.95 -10.04
C GLN A 234 9.82 -32.52 -11.39
N ASP A 235 10.06 -33.49 -12.27
CA ASP A 235 10.46 -33.20 -13.64
C ASP A 235 9.26 -32.67 -14.44
N TYR A 236 9.16 -31.34 -14.51
CA TYR A 236 8.13 -30.64 -15.28
C TYR A 236 8.32 -30.76 -16.81
N ARG A 237 9.36 -31.46 -17.31
CA ARG A 237 9.60 -31.72 -18.74
C ARG A 237 9.37 -30.48 -19.60
N PHE A 238 10.11 -29.42 -19.28
CA PHE A 238 10.00 -28.16 -20.01
C PHE A 238 10.36 -28.37 -21.48
N MET A 239 9.51 -27.87 -22.37
CA MET A 239 9.78 -27.88 -23.82
C MET A 239 9.32 -26.57 -24.46
N PRO A 240 9.89 -26.16 -25.60
CA PRO A 240 9.39 -25.03 -26.36
C PRO A 240 7.90 -25.17 -26.67
N GLU A 241 7.13 -24.08 -26.56
CA GLU A 241 5.75 -24.05 -27.05
C GLU A 241 5.74 -23.88 -28.58
N PRO A 242 5.44 -24.92 -29.38
CA PRO A 242 5.50 -24.83 -30.83
C PRO A 242 4.36 -24.01 -31.44
N ASN A 243 3.25 -23.82 -30.73
CA ASN A 243 2.07 -23.14 -31.26
C ASN A 243 2.14 -21.61 -31.12
N LEU A 244 3.09 -21.10 -30.33
CA LEU A 244 3.35 -19.67 -30.20
C LEU A 244 4.70 -19.34 -30.84
N PRO A 245 4.74 -18.52 -31.89
CA PRO A 245 6.01 -18.07 -32.43
C PRO A 245 6.77 -17.24 -31.39
N PRO A 246 8.11 -17.11 -31.52
CA PRO A 246 8.88 -16.22 -30.67
C PRO A 246 8.28 -14.81 -30.62
N LEU A 247 8.10 -14.29 -29.40
CA LEU A 247 7.61 -12.94 -29.19
C LEU A 247 8.74 -11.96 -29.47
N ILE A 248 8.54 -11.04 -30.41
CA ILE A 248 9.51 -10.01 -30.77
C ILE A 248 9.08 -8.68 -30.15
N LEU A 249 9.97 -8.11 -29.35
CA LEU A 249 9.85 -6.79 -28.72
C LEU A 249 10.94 -5.88 -29.31
N TYR A 250 10.59 -4.67 -29.71
CA TYR A 250 11.54 -3.77 -30.37
C TYR A 250 11.50 -2.37 -29.79
N ASP A 251 12.62 -1.67 -29.91
CA ASP A 251 12.70 -0.21 -29.82
C ASP A 251 12.85 0.37 -31.23
N THR A 252 12.73 1.69 -31.37
CA THR A 252 12.81 2.42 -32.64
C THR A 252 14.10 2.12 -33.42
N LYS A 253 15.16 1.67 -32.76
CA LYS A 253 16.46 1.34 -33.36
C LYS A 253 16.57 -0.12 -33.80
N SER A 254 15.73 -1.02 -33.28
CA SER A 254 15.83 -2.48 -33.47
C SER A 254 14.66 -3.07 -34.26
N LEU A 255 13.78 -2.25 -34.83
CA LEU A 255 12.69 -2.73 -35.67
C LEU A 255 13.25 -3.43 -36.93
N PRO A 256 12.91 -4.70 -37.18
CA PRO A 256 13.29 -5.37 -38.42
C PRO A 256 12.47 -4.82 -39.60
N ALA A 257 13.12 -4.51 -40.73
CA ALA A 257 12.51 -3.85 -41.90
C ALA A 257 11.30 -4.60 -42.52
N ASN A 258 11.15 -5.89 -42.23
CA ASN A 258 10.13 -6.77 -42.83
C ASN A 258 9.05 -7.24 -41.84
N VAL A 259 8.86 -6.55 -40.71
CA VAL A 259 7.89 -6.96 -39.68
C VAL A 259 6.69 -6.01 -39.63
N ASN A 260 5.48 -6.58 -39.66
CA ASN A 260 4.26 -5.81 -39.51
C ASN A 260 4.16 -5.23 -38.08
N HIS A 261 4.14 -3.91 -37.95
CA HIS A 261 4.01 -3.18 -36.68
C HIS A 261 2.82 -3.61 -35.81
N GLN A 262 1.76 -4.16 -36.40
CA GLN A 262 0.60 -4.66 -35.66
C GLN A 262 0.88 -5.97 -34.91
N GLN A 263 1.90 -6.72 -35.35
CA GLN A 263 2.28 -8.02 -34.78
C GLN A 263 3.38 -7.95 -33.72
N VAL A 264 3.89 -6.75 -33.45
CA VAL A 264 4.99 -6.51 -32.51
C VAL A 264 4.63 -5.45 -31.48
N VAL A 265 5.35 -5.49 -30.36
CA VAL A 265 5.18 -4.53 -29.25
C VAL A 265 6.38 -3.58 -29.23
N ASN A 266 6.09 -2.28 -29.28
CA ASN A 266 7.09 -1.21 -29.27
C ASN A 266 7.39 -0.78 -27.82
N ILE A 267 8.64 -0.96 -27.40
CA ILE A 267 9.12 -0.65 -26.06
C ILE A 267 9.16 0.87 -25.83
N ASP A 268 9.61 1.66 -26.80
CA ASP A 268 9.71 3.13 -26.66
C ASP A 268 8.32 3.76 -26.49
N TRP A 269 7.35 3.27 -27.26
CA TRP A 269 5.96 3.73 -27.17
C TRP A 269 5.32 3.47 -25.80
N ILE A 270 5.68 2.34 -25.16
CA ILE A 270 5.26 2.02 -23.79
C ILE A 270 6.01 2.91 -22.80
N HIS A 271 7.32 3.06 -22.96
CA HIS A 271 8.16 3.88 -22.09
C HIS A 271 7.68 5.33 -22.02
N GLU A 272 7.35 5.95 -23.16
CA GLU A 272 6.82 7.32 -23.25
C GLU A 272 5.46 7.51 -22.58
N ARG A 273 4.69 6.43 -22.39
CA ARG A 273 3.37 6.43 -21.75
C ARG A 273 3.39 5.96 -20.31
N LEU A 274 4.57 5.66 -19.76
CA LEU A 274 4.67 5.29 -18.35
C LEU A 274 4.19 6.46 -17.49
N PRO A 275 3.23 6.22 -16.58
CA PRO A 275 2.86 7.23 -15.60
C PRO A 275 4.01 7.45 -14.62
N ASP A 276 4.00 8.60 -13.94
CA ASP A 276 4.92 8.83 -12.82
C ASP A 276 4.78 7.70 -11.79
N LEU A 277 5.88 7.01 -11.50
CA LEU A 277 5.92 5.96 -10.48
C LEU A 277 5.68 6.55 -9.08
N PRO A 278 5.23 5.73 -8.11
CA PRO A 278 4.97 6.19 -6.74
C PRO A 278 6.16 6.93 -6.11
N SER A 279 7.39 6.44 -6.31
CA SER A 279 8.61 7.09 -5.82
C SER A 279 8.81 8.51 -6.38
N ALA A 280 8.60 8.69 -7.69
CA ALA A 280 8.69 9.99 -8.35
C ALA A 280 7.57 10.94 -7.87
N LYS A 281 6.34 10.43 -7.72
CA LYS A 281 5.21 11.19 -7.15
C LYS A 281 5.52 11.68 -5.74
N ARG A 282 6.03 10.81 -4.86
CA ARG A 282 6.42 11.17 -3.48
C ARG A 282 7.47 12.28 -3.47
N ALA A 283 8.50 12.18 -4.31
CA ALA A 283 9.54 13.20 -4.41
C ALA A 283 8.97 14.56 -4.87
N LYS A 284 8.15 14.56 -5.93
CA LYS A 284 7.47 15.77 -6.44
C LYS A 284 6.59 16.42 -5.37
N LEU A 285 5.82 15.64 -4.59
CA LEU A 285 4.98 16.18 -3.52
C LEU A 285 5.80 16.88 -2.42
N VAL A 286 6.93 16.30 -2.03
CA VAL A 286 7.84 16.90 -1.03
C VAL A 286 8.44 18.19 -1.56
N GLU A 287 8.94 18.19 -2.80
CA GLU A 287 9.55 19.37 -3.43
C GLU A 287 8.54 20.50 -3.62
N LEU A 288 7.37 20.20 -4.18
CA LEU A 288 6.36 21.20 -4.54
C LEU A 288 5.66 21.81 -3.32
N TYR A 289 5.36 21.00 -2.31
CA TYR A 289 4.54 21.43 -1.16
C TYR A 289 5.34 21.60 0.13
N GLY A 290 6.62 21.24 0.14
CA GLY A 290 7.49 21.32 1.30
C GLY A 290 7.02 20.44 2.47
N ILE A 291 6.21 19.41 2.22
CA ILE A 291 5.73 18.48 3.25
C ILE A 291 6.85 17.52 3.68
N LEU A 292 6.70 16.89 4.84
CA LEU A 292 7.66 15.88 5.30
C LEU A 292 7.60 14.64 4.39
N PRO A 293 8.73 13.93 4.17
CA PRO A 293 8.75 12.70 3.37
C PRO A 293 7.72 11.67 3.84
N GLU A 294 7.60 11.42 5.14
CA GLU A 294 6.63 10.49 5.72
C GLU A 294 5.16 10.79 5.32
N HIS A 295 4.82 12.07 5.15
CA HIS A 295 3.48 12.47 4.71
C HIS A 295 3.23 12.10 3.25
N SER A 296 4.25 12.19 2.38
CA SER A 296 4.09 11.85 0.97
C SER A 296 3.87 10.34 0.76
N PHE A 297 4.46 9.49 1.61
CA PHE A 297 4.14 8.06 1.61
C PHE A 297 2.67 7.81 1.88
N THR A 298 2.11 8.46 2.90
CA THR A 298 0.69 8.27 3.25
C THR A 298 -0.23 8.77 2.13
N LEU A 299 0.08 9.93 1.54
CA LEU A 299 -0.69 10.49 0.42
C LEU A 299 -0.73 9.57 -0.81
N VAL A 300 0.40 8.95 -1.14
CA VAL A 300 0.56 8.15 -2.36
C VAL A 300 0.09 6.71 -2.15
N ASN A 301 0.14 6.19 -0.92
CA ASN A 301 -0.27 4.82 -0.62
C ASN A 301 -1.79 4.66 -0.43
N GLU A 302 -2.50 5.73 -0.09
CA GLU A 302 -3.95 5.71 0.08
C GLU A 302 -4.64 6.14 -1.23
N ASP A 303 -5.53 5.29 -1.76
CA ASP A 303 -6.21 5.57 -3.04
C ASP A 303 -7.03 6.87 -2.97
N GLY A 304 -6.85 7.74 -3.96
CA GLY A 304 -7.53 9.03 -4.06
C GLY A 304 -7.04 10.12 -3.09
N LEU A 305 -6.19 9.82 -2.10
CA LEU A 305 -5.80 10.80 -1.08
C LEU A 305 -4.91 11.92 -1.62
N THR A 306 -4.00 11.59 -2.55
CA THR A 306 -3.18 12.60 -3.24
C THR A 306 -4.06 13.61 -4.00
N GLU A 307 -5.03 13.13 -4.78
CA GLU A 307 -5.96 13.99 -5.53
C GLU A 307 -6.82 14.82 -4.57
N PHE A 308 -7.30 14.22 -3.48
CA PHE A 308 -8.06 14.93 -2.46
C PHE A 308 -7.24 16.09 -1.85
N PHE A 309 -5.98 15.83 -1.47
CA PHE A 309 -5.07 16.86 -0.95
C PHE A 309 -4.85 18.00 -1.94
N GLU A 310 -4.52 17.69 -3.19
CA GLU A 310 -4.32 18.70 -4.24
C GLU A 310 -5.58 19.53 -4.49
N ASN A 311 -6.76 18.90 -4.45
CA ASN A 311 -8.03 19.59 -4.64
C ASN A 311 -8.38 20.52 -3.46
N VAL A 312 -8.04 20.14 -2.23
CA VAL A 312 -8.15 21.04 -1.06
C VAL A 312 -7.22 22.24 -1.25
N LEU A 313 -5.96 22.02 -1.64
CA LEU A 313 -4.97 23.09 -1.85
C LEU A 313 -5.38 24.10 -2.93
N LYS A 314 -6.07 23.67 -3.99
CA LYS A 314 -6.60 24.57 -5.02
C LYS A 314 -7.66 25.54 -4.50
N GLN A 315 -8.29 25.22 -3.37
CA GLN A 315 -9.48 25.94 -2.84
C GLN A 315 -9.22 26.65 -1.51
N THR A 316 -8.10 26.34 -0.84
CA THR A 316 -7.73 26.99 0.43
C THR A 316 -6.52 27.90 0.29
N GLN A 317 -6.50 28.98 1.08
CA GLN A 317 -5.30 29.81 1.24
C GLN A 317 -4.33 29.27 2.30
N MET A 318 -4.71 28.21 3.02
CA MET A 318 -3.90 27.60 4.05
C MET A 318 -2.64 26.94 3.47
N LYS A 319 -1.50 27.14 4.13
CA LYS A 319 -0.22 26.56 3.69
C LYS A 319 -0.27 25.02 3.66
N PRO A 320 0.36 24.35 2.67
CA PRO A 320 0.28 22.89 2.50
C PRO A 320 0.66 22.08 3.74
N LYS A 321 1.68 22.52 4.49
CA LYS A 321 2.11 21.89 5.75
C LYS A 321 1.02 21.80 6.83
N LYS A 322 0.09 22.75 6.87
CA LYS A 322 -1.03 22.71 7.81
C LYS A 322 -2.17 21.84 7.28
N VAL A 323 -2.47 21.96 5.97
CA VAL A 323 -3.52 21.18 5.30
C VAL A 323 -3.26 19.69 5.43
N ILE A 324 -2.02 19.25 5.19
CA ILE A 324 -1.66 17.84 5.31
C ILE A 324 -1.85 17.33 6.74
N GLY A 325 -1.61 18.16 7.76
CA GLY A 325 -1.85 17.81 9.16
C GLY A 325 -3.32 17.48 9.44
N TRP A 326 -4.26 18.23 8.86
CA TRP A 326 -5.70 17.97 8.98
C TRP A 326 -6.12 16.70 8.22
N ILE A 327 -5.57 16.49 7.02
CA ILE A 327 -5.87 15.29 6.23
C ILE A 327 -5.38 14.03 6.96
N LEU A 328 -4.16 14.05 7.48
CA LEU A 328 -3.57 12.85 8.09
C LEU A 328 -4.12 12.55 9.49
N ASN A 329 -4.37 13.58 10.30
CA ASN A 329 -4.79 13.37 11.69
C ASN A 329 -6.30 13.30 11.87
N ASP A 330 -7.06 14.08 11.10
CA ASP A 330 -8.51 14.17 11.27
C ASP A 330 -9.21 13.34 10.18
N LEU A 331 -9.07 13.68 8.90
CA LEU A 331 -9.77 12.96 7.81
C LEU A 331 -9.43 11.45 7.78
N LEU A 332 -8.15 11.09 7.74
CA LEU A 332 -7.75 9.69 7.69
C LEU A 332 -8.14 8.90 8.93
N SER A 333 -8.12 9.53 10.11
CA SER A 333 -8.55 8.87 11.35
C SER A 333 -10.03 8.51 11.29
N TYR A 334 -10.88 9.42 10.79
CA TYR A 334 -12.32 9.17 10.61
C TYR A 334 -12.58 8.11 9.54
N LEU A 335 -11.90 8.19 8.40
CA LEU A 335 -11.99 7.17 7.35
C LEU A 335 -11.67 5.77 7.90
N LYS A 336 -10.61 5.64 8.69
CA LYS A 336 -10.23 4.37 9.33
C LYS A 336 -11.25 3.92 10.38
N GLN A 337 -11.74 4.83 11.21
CA GLN A 337 -12.74 4.52 12.24
C GLN A 337 -14.04 3.99 11.64
N HIS A 338 -14.45 4.53 10.49
CA HIS A 338 -15.67 4.14 9.79
C HIS A 338 -15.44 3.11 8.68
N SER A 339 -14.20 2.68 8.45
CA SER A 339 -13.80 1.75 7.37
C SER A 339 -14.27 2.21 5.98
N CYS A 340 -14.17 3.52 5.71
CA CYS A 340 -14.52 4.13 4.44
C CYS A 340 -13.27 4.50 3.64
N THR A 341 -13.37 4.44 2.31
CA THR A 341 -12.35 4.95 1.40
C THR A 341 -12.48 6.47 1.22
N VAL A 342 -11.45 7.12 0.69
CA VAL A 342 -11.46 8.57 0.42
C VAL A 342 -12.62 8.98 -0.48
N LYS A 343 -12.99 8.12 -1.46
CA LYS A 343 -14.11 8.34 -2.40
C LYS A 343 -15.47 8.24 -1.73
N GLU A 344 -15.58 7.50 -0.64
CA GLU A 344 -16.80 7.32 0.15
C GLU A 344 -16.94 8.35 1.27
N SER A 345 -15.94 9.24 1.43
CA SER A 345 -15.97 10.27 2.45
C SER A 345 -17.20 11.18 2.31
N PRO A 346 -17.99 11.39 3.39
CA PRO A 346 -19.05 12.40 3.39
C PRO A 346 -18.48 13.83 3.32
N VAL A 347 -17.24 14.02 3.75
CA VAL A 347 -16.53 15.30 3.70
C VAL A 347 -15.76 15.38 2.38
N SER A 348 -16.25 16.21 1.46
CA SER A 348 -15.58 16.48 0.19
C SER A 348 -14.37 17.41 0.36
N SER A 349 -13.48 17.44 -0.64
CA SER A 349 -12.34 18.35 -0.64
C SER A 349 -12.74 19.83 -0.56
N VAL A 350 -13.93 20.17 -1.10
CA VAL A 350 -14.51 21.52 -1.06
C VAL A 350 -14.90 21.89 0.37
N LEU A 351 -15.66 21.03 1.04
CA LEU A 351 -16.10 21.27 2.42
C LEU A 351 -14.92 21.37 3.39
N LEU A 352 -13.90 20.53 3.20
CA LEU A 352 -12.68 20.65 4.01
C LEU A 352 -11.94 21.95 3.73
N ALA A 353 -11.80 22.37 2.46
CA ALA A 353 -11.15 23.63 2.12
C ALA A 353 -11.88 24.84 2.74
N ASP A 354 -13.21 24.85 2.70
CA ASP A 354 -14.03 25.89 3.31
C ASP A 354 -13.83 25.96 4.83
N LEU A 355 -13.82 24.80 5.51
CA LEU A 355 -13.52 24.73 6.95
C LEU A 355 -12.14 25.29 7.27
N LEU A 356 -11.12 24.91 6.48
CA LEU A 356 -9.75 25.39 6.67
C LEU A 356 -9.63 26.89 6.40
N ASN A 357 -10.40 27.44 5.46
CA ASN A 357 -10.45 28.88 5.19
C ASN A 357 -11.02 29.66 6.39
N LEU A 358 -12.07 29.16 7.05
CA LEU A 358 -12.58 29.78 8.29
C LEU A 358 -11.52 29.80 9.40
N LEU A 359 -10.77 28.71 9.53
CA LEU A 359 -9.68 28.59 10.49
C LEU A 359 -8.50 29.53 10.17
N GLU A 360 -8.09 29.64 8.91
CA GLU A 360 -7.00 30.52 8.50
C GLU A 360 -7.36 32.01 8.65
N LYS A 361 -8.64 32.37 8.42
CA LYS A 361 -9.19 33.71 8.69
C LYS A 361 -9.37 34.01 10.18
N LYS A 362 -9.16 33.02 11.06
CA LYS A 362 -9.35 33.11 12.52
C LYS A 362 -10.80 33.37 12.95
N GLU A 363 -11.78 33.05 12.10
CA GLU A 363 -13.21 33.15 12.44
C GLU A 363 -13.63 32.07 13.46
N ILE A 364 -12.89 30.96 13.50
CA ILE A 364 -13.08 29.85 14.43
C ILE A 364 -11.73 29.40 15.01
N SER A 365 -11.78 28.76 16.18
CA SER A 365 -10.60 28.13 16.79
C SER A 365 -10.33 26.74 16.18
N ALA A 366 -9.14 26.18 16.44
CA ALA A 366 -8.86 24.79 16.06
C ALA A 366 -9.78 23.77 16.77
N SER A 367 -10.20 24.06 18.01
CA SER A 367 -11.15 23.19 18.72
C SER A 367 -12.54 23.26 18.12
N ALA A 368 -12.99 24.46 17.73
CA ALA A 368 -14.26 24.65 17.05
C ALA A 368 -14.24 24.00 15.66
N ALA A 369 -13.13 24.10 14.92
CA ALA A 369 -12.98 23.46 13.62
C ALA A 369 -13.14 21.94 13.68
N LYS A 370 -12.65 21.29 14.75
CA LYS A 370 -12.87 19.84 14.97
C LYS A 370 -14.34 19.50 15.21
N GLN A 371 -15.04 20.31 16.00
CA GLN A 371 -16.48 20.13 16.20
C GLN A 371 -17.26 20.32 14.88
N VAL A 372 -16.86 21.29 14.05
CA VAL A 372 -17.47 21.48 12.72
C VAL A 372 -17.18 20.27 11.82
N PHE A 373 -15.96 19.74 11.83
CA PHE A 373 -15.59 18.54 11.07
C PHE A 373 -16.43 17.32 11.49
N GLU A 374 -16.63 17.11 12.79
CA GLU A 374 -17.52 16.07 13.34
C GLU A 374 -18.95 16.17 12.81
N GLU A 375 -19.49 17.39 12.71
CA GLU A 375 -20.82 17.62 12.16
C GLU A 375 -20.87 17.44 10.64
N LEU A 376 -19.85 17.90 9.90
CA LEU A 376 -19.74 17.64 8.46
C LEU A 376 -19.73 16.14 8.17
N TRP A 377 -19.08 15.35 9.03
CA TRP A 377 -19.01 13.90 8.88
C TRP A 377 -20.38 13.20 8.98
N LYS A 378 -21.35 13.79 9.70
CA LYS A 378 -22.72 13.25 9.78
C LYS A 378 -23.46 13.31 8.44
N GLY A 379 -22.97 14.10 7.47
CA GLY A 379 -23.49 14.11 6.11
C GLY A 379 -24.83 14.80 5.95
N GLU A 380 -25.19 15.76 6.82
CA GLU A 380 -26.46 16.50 6.75
C GLU A 380 -26.54 17.52 5.58
N GLY A 381 -25.55 17.54 4.68
CA GLY A 381 -25.52 18.44 3.53
C GLY A 381 -25.25 19.91 3.88
N LYS A 382 -24.81 20.20 5.11
CA LYS A 382 -24.51 21.55 5.59
C LYS A 382 -23.10 21.99 5.22
N THR A 383 -22.95 23.29 4.98
CA THR A 383 -21.63 23.92 4.80
C THR A 383 -20.96 24.19 6.15
N PRO A 384 -19.62 24.32 6.20
CA PRO A 384 -18.92 24.65 7.45
C PRO A 384 -19.42 25.96 8.06
N LEU A 385 -19.74 26.97 7.23
CA LEU A 385 -20.23 28.26 7.70
C LEU A 385 -21.63 28.16 8.34
N GLU A 386 -22.52 27.34 7.79
CA GLU A 386 -23.85 27.09 8.37
C GLU A 386 -23.73 26.42 9.74
N ILE A 387 -22.89 25.39 9.86
CA ILE A 387 -22.64 24.70 11.14
C ILE A 387 -22.09 25.67 12.18
N VAL A 388 -21.14 26.55 11.80
CA VAL A 388 -20.58 27.55 12.70
C VAL A 388 -21.66 28.53 13.20
N LYS A 389 -22.59 28.95 12.34
CA LYS A 389 -23.69 29.84 12.71
C LYS A 389 -24.73 29.15 13.60
N GLU A 390 -25.19 27.96 13.20
CA GLU A 390 -26.19 27.19 13.94
C GLU A 390 -25.72 26.86 15.36
N LYS A 391 -24.45 26.48 15.51
CA LYS A 391 -23.85 26.12 16.79
C LYS A 391 -23.14 27.27 17.52
N GLN A 392 -23.21 28.48 16.97
CA GLN A 392 -22.58 29.69 17.53
C GLN A 392 -21.08 29.51 17.86
N LEU A 393 -20.34 28.83 16.98
CA LEU A 393 -18.94 28.44 17.17
C LEU A 393 -17.92 29.51 16.77
N GLN A 394 -18.38 30.73 16.50
CA GLN A 394 -17.53 31.87 16.17
C GLN A 394 -16.59 32.20 17.34
N LEU A 395 -15.39 32.66 17.01
CA LEU A 395 -14.40 33.04 18.02
C LEU A 395 -14.90 34.24 18.84
N ILE A 396 -14.72 34.18 20.16
CA ILE A 396 -15.00 35.32 21.04
C ILE A 396 -13.88 36.35 20.83
N GLU A 397 -14.22 37.49 20.23
CA GLU A 397 -13.29 38.61 20.04
C GLU A 397 -13.30 39.59 21.21
N ASP A 398 -14.38 39.62 22.00
CA ASP A 398 -14.49 40.50 23.17
C ASP A 398 -13.52 40.05 24.27
N ARG A 399 -12.53 40.91 24.53
CA ARG A 399 -11.50 40.67 25.52
C ARG A 399 -12.05 40.75 26.95
N GLU A 400 -13.03 41.61 27.21
CA GLU A 400 -13.61 41.76 28.54
C GLU A 400 -14.41 40.52 28.93
N GLU A 401 -15.20 39.99 27.99
CA GLU A 401 -15.91 38.71 28.16
C GLU A 401 -14.93 37.57 28.47
N LEU A 402 -13.83 37.47 27.71
CA LEU A 402 -12.78 36.48 27.92
C LEU A 402 -12.07 36.63 29.28
N GLU A 403 -11.81 37.86 29.72
CA GLU A 403 -11.21 38.14 31.03
C GLU A 403 -12.14 37.76 32.18
N GLN A 404 -13.46 37.98 32.05
CA GLN A 404 -14.45 37.55 33.03
C GLN A 404 -14.53 36.02 33.13
N ILE A 405 -14.57 35.31 32.00
CA ILE A 405 -14.59 33.85 31.99
C ILE A 405 -13.30 33.29 32.61
N CYS A 406 -12.14 33.87 32.29
CA CYS A 406 -10.88 33.47 32.90
C CYS A 406 -10.87 33.70 34.41
N GLN A 407 -11.45 34.80 34.89
CA GLN A 407 -11.58 35.08 36.32
C GLN A 407 -12.47 34.04 37.01
N ALA A 408 -13.64 33.75 36.44
CA ALA A 408 -14.54 32.74 36.99
C ALA A 408 -13.88 31.36 37.11
N VAL A 409 -13.10 30.95 36.11
CA VAL A 409 -12.35 29.69 36.14
C VAL A 409 -11.24 29.70 37.21
N ILE A 410 -10.60 30.85 37.46
CA ILE A 410 -9.60 30.99 38.54
C ILE A 410 -10.29 30.84 39.91
N ASP A 411 -11.43 31.50 40.08
CA ASP A 411 -12.17 31.53 41.35
C ASP A 411 -12.78 30.16 41.70
N GLU A 412 -13.28 29.41 40.70
CA GLU A 412 -13.84 28.06 40.90
C GLU A 412 -12.78 26.98 41.15
N HIS A 413 -11.51 27.24 40.80
CA HIS A 413 -10.44 26.26 40.83
C HIS A 413 -9.23 26.68 41.69
N GLU A 414 -9.50 27.13 42.92
CA GLU A 414 -8.47 27.59 43.88
C GLU A 414 -7.32 26.58 44.09
N LYS A 415 -7.60 25.28 44.08
CA LYS A 415 -6.59 24.22 44.29
C LYS A 415 -5.52 24.26 43.19
N GLU A 416 -5.95 24.38 41.94
CA GLU A 416 -5.07 24.52 40.78
C GLU A 416 -4.26 25.82 40.85
N VAL A 417 -4.88 26.92 41.29
CA VAL A 417 -4.23 28.23 41.45
C VAL A 417 -3.12 28.18 42.51
N MET A 418 -3.39 27.58 43.68
CA MET A 418 -2.37 27.41 44.73
C MET A 418 -1.19 26.56 44.26
N ALA A 419 -1.44 25.50 43.48
CA ALA A 419 -0.39 24.66 42.95
C ALA A 419 0.48 25.36 41.89
N ILE A 420 -0.10 26.30 41.11
CA ILE A 420 0.67 27.17 40.21
C ILE A 420 1.53 28.15 41.01
N LYS A 421 0.99 28.78 42.06
CA LYS A 421 1.75 29.67 42.96
C LYS A 421 2.89 28.94 43.69
N ALA A 422 2.75 27.64 43.95
CA ALA A 422 3.79 26.78 44.50
C ALA A 422 4.88 26.36 43.48
N GLY A 423 4.82 26.85 42.23
CA GLY A 423 5.85 26.66 41.21
C GLY A 423 5.54 25.61 40.15
N ASN A 424 4.38 24.93 40.19
CA ASN A 424 4.01 23.94 39.18
C ASN A 424 3.30 24.58 37.97
N GLN A 425 4.06 25.26 37.11
CA GLN A 425 3.53 25.94 35.93
C GLN A 425 2.86 25.03 34.90
N LYS A 426 3.04 23.70 34.96
CA LYS A 426 2.36 22.77 34.04
C LYS A 426 0.83 22.78 34.24
N ILE A 427 0.34 23.24 35.40
CA ILE A 427 -1.09 23.30 35.73
C ILE A 427 -1.80 24.43 34.97
N VAL A 428 -1.08 25.45 34.47
CA VAL A 428 -1.66 26.50 33.61
C VAL A 428 -2.34 25.90 32.38
N ASN A 429 -1.78 24.83 31.80
CA ASN A 429 -2.40 24.12 30.67
C ASN A 429 -3.75 23.48 31.03
N LYS A 430 -3.93 23.07 32.31
CA LYS A 430 -5.21 22.54 32.80
C LYS A 430 -6.26 23.66 32.88
N LEU A 431 -5.89 24.85 33.36
CA LEU A 431 -6.77 26.03 33.39
C LEU A 431 -7.16 26.48 31.98
N ILE A 432 -6.22 26.49 31.03
CA ILE A 432 -6.52 26.77 29.61
C ILE A 432 -7.57 25.77 29.10
N GLY A 433 -7.43 24.48 29.42
CA GLY A 433 -8.40 23.45 29.06
C GLY A 433 -9.79 23.69 29.67
N LEU A 434 -9.87 24.22 30.89
CA LEU A 434 -11.14 24.56 31.55
C LEU A 434 -11.79 25.78 30.92
N VAL A 435 -11.02 26.85 30.63
CA VAL A 435 -11.53 28.01 29.88
C VAL A 435 -11.99 27.60 28.49
N GLN A 436 -11.28 26.70 27.81
CA GLN A 436 -11.71 26.14 26.53
C GLN A 436 -13.05 25.39 26.65
N ARG A 437 -13.28 24.62 27.73
CA ARG A 437 -14.59 23.98 27.95
C ARG A 437 -15.69 25.00 28.23
N ALA A 438 -15.43 25.98 29.10
CA ALA A 438 -16.39 27.03 29.45
C ALA A 438 -16.80 27.85 28.21
N THR A 439 -15.84 28.12 27.33
CA THR A 439 -16.07 28.82 26.06
C THR A 439 -16.56 27.90 24.93
N GLN A 440 -16.79 26.61 25.19
CA GLN A 440 -17.12 25.57 24.18
C GLN A 440 -16.13 25.50 23.01
N GLY A 441 -14.87 25.84 23.27
CA GLY A 441 -13.80 25.88 22.29
C GLY A 441 -13.74 27.19 21.49
N ARG A 442 -14.55 28.20 21.81
CA ARG A 442 -14.65 29.46 21.06
C ARG A 442 -13.57 30.50 21.41
N SER A 443 -12.56 30.13 22.19
CA SER A 443 -11.50 31.05 22.61
C SER A 443 -10.18 30.75 21.90
N ASN A 444 -9.36 31.78 21.69
CA ASN A 444 -7.99 31.62 21.21
C ASN A 444 -7.08 31.16 22.37
N PRO A 445 -6.48 29.95 22.32
CA PRO A 445 -5.66 29.43 23.42
C PRO A 445 -4.46 30.32 23.76
N VAL A 446 -3.88 31.01 22.77
CA VAL A 446 -2.74 31.91 22.99
C VAL A 446 -3.17 33.14 23.80
N LEU A 447 -4.33 33.72 23.45
CA LEU A 447 -4.88 34.87 24.16
C LEU A 447 -5.32 34.48 25.59
N VAL A 448 -6.00 33.34 25.73
CA VAL A 448 -6.40 32.80 27.05
C VAL A 448 -5.18 32.57 27.93
N LYS A 449 -4.09 32.00 27.40
CA LYS A 449 -2.85 31.82 28.14
C LYS A 449 -2.29 33.16 28.64
N GLN A 450 -2.22 34.16 27.78
CA GLN A 450 -1.73 35.50 28.16
C GLN A 450 -2.60 36.15 29.25
N ILE A 451 -3.92 36.03 29.16
CA ILE A 451 -4.86 36.56 30.16
C ILE A 451 -4.69 35.84 31.50
N LEU A 452 -4.64 34.51 31.49
CA LEU A 452 -4.45 33.71 32.70
C LEU A 452 -3.09 34.00 33.36
N GLU A 453 -2.01 34.06 32.59
CA GLU A 453 -0.68 34.38 33.12
C GLU A 453 -0.64 35.77 33.76
N LYS A 454 -1.30 36.76 33.14
CA LYS A 454 -1.42 38.11 33.71
C LYS A 454 -2.21 38.08 35.03
N LYS A 455 -3.41 37.49 35.05
CA LYS A 455 -4.28 37.42 36.23
C LYS A 455 -3.71 36.60 37.39
N LEU A 456 -2.85 35.62 37.11
CA LEU A 456 -2.18 34.81 38.13
C LEU A 456 -0.91 35.48 38.68
N SER A 457 -0.39 36.51 37.99
CA SER A 457 0.75 37.32 38.42
C SER A 457 0.35 38.55 39.25
N GLU A 458 -0.91 38.97 39.13
CA GLU A 458 -1.60 39.91 40.02
C GLU A 458 -2.06 39.18 41.30
#